data_AF-D1P2Q3-F1
#
_entry.id   AF-D1P2Q3-F1
#
_cell.length_a   1.000
_cell.length_b   1.000
_cell.length_c   1.000
_cell.angle_alpha   90.00
_cell.angle_beta   90.00
_cell.angle_gamma   90.00
#
_symmetry.space_group_name_H-M   'P 1'
#
loop_
_entity.id
_entity.type
_entity.pdbx_description
1 polymer ?
#
loop_
_entity_poly.entity_id
_entity_poly.type
_entity_poly.pdbx_seq_one_letter_code
_entity_poly.pdbx_strand_id
1 'polypeptide(L)'
;MLFEILRNIIHYGFHFLVPFLFGYLFWRKNWQLAALLMIATMAIDLDHLLADPIFDPDRCGVGYHPMHTIWAAIAYVVLFFFPSWKLKAIAVGCLFHLFTDSVDCYMGSIKKEMQTTVLSCSGLPDLADIDLPPQR
;
A
#
# COMPACT_ATOMS: atom_id res chain seq x y z
N MET A 1 -1.54 -16.50 -11.61
CA MET A 1 -1.38 -15.56 -12.74
C MET A 1 -2.49 -14.51 -12.80
N LEU A 2 -3.77 -14.88 -13.01
CA LEU A 2 -4.86 -13.88 -13.08
C LEU A 2 -4.99 -13.02 -11.81
N PHE A 3 -4.90 -13.66 -10.64
CA PHE A 3 -5.00 -12.96 -9.35
C PHE A 3 -3.90 -11.89 -9.17
N GLU A 4 -2.65 -12.21 -9.49
CA GLU A 4 -1.52 -11.26 -9.43
C GLU A 4 -1.72 -10.07 -10.36
N ILE A 5 -2.19 -10.32 -11.58
CA ILE A 5 -2.48 -9.26 -12.56
C ILE A 5 -3.54 -8.32 -11.98
N LEU A 6 -4.61 -8.88 -11.42
CA LEU A 6 -5.67 -8.08 -10.79
C LEU A 6 -5.13 -7.26 -9.60
N ARG A 7 -4.35 -7.89 -8.71
CA ARG A 7 -3.71 -7.24 -7.55
C ARG A 7 -2.88 -6.04 -7.99
N ASN A 8 -1.98 -6.25 -8.96
CA ASN A 8 -1.10 -5.18 -9.45
C ASN A 8 -1.87 -4.07 -10.16
N ILE A 9 -2.93 -4.40 -10.91
CA ILE A 9 -3.81 -3.40 -11.55
C ILE A 9 -4.50 -2.54 -10.48
N ILE A 10 -5.01 -3.16 -9.41
CA ILE A 10 -5.65 -2.44 -8.31
C ILE A 10 -4.64 -1.57 -7.58
N HIS A 11 -3.50 -2.13 -7.18
CA HIS A 11 -2.45 -1.41 -6.44
C HIS A 11 -1.92 -0.19 -7.21
N TYR A 12 -1.39 -0.39 -8.43
CA TYR A 12 -0.86 0.72 -9.22
C TYR A 12 -1.97 1.64 -9.76
N GLY A 13 -3.14 1.08 -10.08
CA GLY A 13 -4.29 1.87 -10.50
C GLY A 13 -4.73 2.84 -9.39
N PHE A 14 -4.74 2.39 -8.14
CA PHE A 14 -5.09 3.25 -7.01
C PHE A 14 -4.01 4.30 -6.77
N HIS A 15 -2.74 3.92 -6.71
CA HIS A 15 -1.65 4.86 -6.49
C HIS A 15 -1.53 5.95 -7.57
N PHE A 16 -1.85 5.67 -8.84
CA PHE A 16 -1.65 6.64 -9.92
C PHE A 16 -2.93 7.23 -10.51
N LEU A 17 -4.04 6.49 -10.66
CA LEU A 17 -5.26 7.00 -11.29
C LEU A 17 -6.19 7.69 -10.30
N VAL A 18 -6.35 7.13 -9.10
CA VAL A 18 -7.30 7.66 -8.11
C VAL A 18 -6.89 9.06 -7.59
N PRO A 19 -5.60 9.41 -7.43
CA PRO A 19 -5.19 10.79 -7.15
C PRO A 19 -5.70 11.81 -8.15
N PHE A 20 -5.75 11.48 -9.45
CA PHE A 20 -6.34 12.38 -10.45
C PHE A 20 -7.83 12.57 -10.22
N LEU A 21 -8.55 11.49 -9.91
CA LEU A 21 -9.98 11.55 -9.58
C LEU A 21 -10.22 12.40 -8.33
N PHE A 22 -9.47 12.19 -7.25
CA PHE A 22 -9.57 12.99 -6.03
C PHE A 22 -9.22 14.46 -6.27
N GLY A 23 -8.17 14.74 -7.03
CA GLY A 23 -7.78 16.08 -7.40
C GLY A 23 -8.94 16.80 -8.10
N TYR A 24 -9.55 16.13 -9.08
CA TYR A 24 -10.68 16.64 -9.86
C TYR A 24 -11.90 16.92 -8.97
N LEU A 25 -12.29 15.97 -8.11
CA LEU A 25 -13.48 16.07 -7.27
C LEU A 25 -13.35 17.12 -6.16
N PHE A 26 -12.21 17.18 -5.47
CA PHE A 26 -12.07 17.96 -4.24
C PHE A 26 -11.34 19.31 -4.41
N TRP A 27 -10.43 19.44 -5.39
CA TRP A 27 -9.61 20.65 -5.57
C TRP A 27 -9.99 21.53 -6.76
N ARG A 28 -11.00 21.13 -7.55
CA ARG A 28 -11.63 21.92 -8.63
C ARG A 28 -10.61 22.67 -9.50
N LYS A 29 -10.45 23.99 -9.31
CA LYS A 29 -9.54 24.83 -10.11
C LYS A 29 -8.07 24.41 -10.00
N ASN A 30 -7.67 23.83 -8.87
CA ASN A 30 -6.29 23.40 -8.61
C ASN A 30 -6.11 21.88 -8.74
N TRP A 31 -7.05 21.19 -9.41
CA TRP A 31 -7.10 19.72 -9.44
C TRP A 31 -5.81 19.06 -9.93
N GLN A 32 -5.17 19.63 -10.96
CA GLN A 32 -3.93 19.09 -11.53
C GLN A 32 -2.80 19.12 -10.51
N LEU A 33 -2.63 20.26 -9.84
CA LEU A 33 -1.59 20.41 -8.82
C LEU A 33 -1.89 19.53 -7.60
N ALA A 34 -3.17 19.42 -7.19
CA ALA A 34 -3.55 18.51 -6.10
C ALA A 34 -3.26 17.03 -6.45
N ALA A 35 -3.58 16.61 -7.68
CA ALA A 35 -3.26 15.27 -8.17
C ALA A 35 -1.75 15.00 -8.19
N LEU A 36 -0.96 15.94 -8.72
CA LEU A 36 0.50 15.84 -8.72
C LEU A 36 1.08 15.79 -7.30
N LEU A 37 0.54 16.57 -6.36
CA LEU A 37 0.95 16.53 -4.95
C LEU A 37 0.63 15.18 -4.31
N MET A 38 -0.54 14.60 -4.58
CA MET A 38 -0.90 13.27 -4.10
C MET A 38 -0.03 12.17 -4.74
N ILE A 39 0.29 12.26 -6.02
CA ILE A 39 1.23 11.30 -6.66
C ILE A 39 2.64 11.48 -6.11
N ALA A 40 3.05 12.71 -5.78
CA ALA A 40 4.35 12.95 -5.15
C ALA A 40 4.47 12.27 -3.77
N THR A 41 3.36 11.95 -3.09
CA THR A 41 3.43 11.22 -1.82
C THR A 41 3.81 9.76 -1.98
N MET A 42 3.90 9.21 -3.19
CA MET A 42 4.58 7.91 -3.41
C MET A 42 6.04 7.94 -2.91
N ALA A 43 6.61 9.12 -2.70
CA ALA A 43 7.92 9.27 -2.07
C ALA A 43 8.00 8.67 -0.64
N ILE A 44 6.87 8.39 0.02
CA ILE A 44 6.90 7.72 1.33
C ILE A 44 7.42 6.27 1.22
N ASP A 45 7.27 5.62 0.07
CA ASP A 45 7.85 4.29 -0.23
C ASP A 45 9.37 4.26 -0.17
N LEU A 46 10.05 5.41 -0.18
CA LEU A 46 11.50 5.44 -0.02
C LEU A 46 11.94 4.88 1.35
N ASP A 47 11.04 4.77 2.32
CA ASP A 47 11.30 4.10 3.59
C ASP A 47 11.50 2.58 3.45
N HIS A 48 11.13 1.98 2.31
CA HIS A 48 11.46 0.59 1.98
C HIS A 48 12.95 0.34 1.88
N LEU A 49 13.75 1.37 1.55
CA LEU A 49 15.20 1.27 1.52
C LEU A 49 15.81 1.02 2.91
N LEU A 50 15.03 1.20 3.97
CA LEU A 50 15.43 0.94 5.35
C LEU A 50 15.12 -0.49 5.82
N ALA A 51 14.45 -1.29 4.99
CA ALA A 51 14.12 -2.67 5.30
C ALA A 51 15.21 -3.66 4.88
N ASP A 52 15.30 -4.76 5.63
CA ASP A 52 16.01 -5.97 5.25
C ASP A 52 15.00 -7.13 5.22
N PRO A 53 14.84 -7.88 4.10
CA PRO A 53 15.32 -7.53 2.76
C PRO A 53 14.59 -6.30 2.20
N ILE A 54 15.29 -5.54 1.34
CA ILE A 54 14.78 -4.30 0.73
C ILE A 54 13.48 -4.56 -0.07
N PHE A 55 13.45 -5.65 -0.83
CA PHE A 55 12.29 -6.04 -1.63
C PHE A 55 11.84 -7.45 -1.28
N ASP A 56 10.57 -7.58 -0.88
CA ASP A 56 9.91 -8.86 -0.62
C ASP A 56 8.48 -8.78 -1.16
N PRO A 57 8.13 -9.55 -2.21
CA PRO A 57 6.82 -9.50 -2.86
C PRO A 57 5.69 -10.17 -2.06
N ASP A 58 6.02 -10.90 -1.00
CA ASP A 58 5.06 -11.61 -0.15
C ASP A 58 4.89 -10.95 1.23
N ARG A 59 5.65 -9.88 1.53
CA ARG A 59 5.55 -9.11 2.77
C ARG A 59 4.50 -8.01 2.70
N CYS A 60 3.74 -7.85 3.78
CA CYS A 60 2.95 -6.64 4.00
C CYS A 60 3.85 -5.50 4.49
N GLY A 61 3.92 -4.40 3.73
CA GLY A 61 4.70 -3.21 4.10
C GLY A 61 4.09 -2.38 5.24
N VAL A 62 2.77 -2.47 5.44
CA VAL A 62 2.05 -1.74 6.49
C VAL A 62 2.43 -2.25 7.87
N GLY A 63 2.90 -1.36 8.73
CA GLY A 63 3.41 -1.65 10.07
C GLY A 63 4.88 -2.12 10.10
N TYR A 64 5.48 -2.41 8.95
CA TYR A 64 6.88 -2.81 8.85
C TYR A 64 7.82 -1.62 8.64
N HIS A 65 7.41 -0.66 7.81
CA HIS A 65 8.21 0.52 7.50
C HIS A 65 7.80 1.76 8.32
N PRO A 66 8.74 2.65 8.67
CA PRO A 66 8.47 3.80 9.53
C PRO A 66 7.31 4.70 9.07
N MET A 67 7.21 4.96 7.77
CA MET A 67 6.17 5.83 7.18
C MET A 67 4.86 5.08 6.91
N HIS A 68 4.88 3.75 7.00
CA HIS A 68 3.71 2.88 6.83
C HIS A 68 3.16 2.38 8.17
N THR A 69 3.39 3.13 9.26
CA THR A 69 2.90 2.79 10.59
C THR A 69 1.58 3.49 10.94
N ILE A 70 0.88 2.98 11.96
CA ILE A 70 -0.29 3.68 12.54
C ILE A 70 0.09 5.07 13.07
N TRP A 71 1.32 5.25 13.54
CA TRP A 71 1.83 6.54 13.99
C TRP A 71 1.98 7.53 12.85
N ALA A 72 2.47 7.07 11.68
CA ALA A 72 2.51 7.87 10.47
C ALA A 72 1.10 8.25 9.99
N ALA A 73 0.16 7.29 10.01
CA ALA A 73 -1.24 7.55 9.68
C ALA A 73 -1.85 8.67 10.57
N ILE A 74 -1.62 8.62 11.89
CA ILE A 74 -2.06 9.68 12.81
C ILE A 74 -1.44 11.03 12.43
N ALA A 75 -0.14 11.07 12.11
CA ALA A 75 0.52 12.29 11.67
C ALA A 75 -0.09 12.86 10.37
N TYR A 76 -0.45 12.00 9.41
CA TYR A 76 -1.12 12.42 8.18
C TYR A 76 -2.54 12.94 8.43
N VAL A 77 -3.29 12.32 9.36
CA VAL A 77 -4.59 12.85 9.80
C VAL A 77 -4.43 14.23 10.44
N VAL A 78 -3.41 14.43 11.29
CA VAL A 78 -3.13 15.75 11.87
C VAL A 78 -2.78 16.76 10.76
N LEU A 79 -1.95 16.37 9.79
CA LEU A 79 -1.59 17.20 8.64
C LEU A 79 -2.82 17.66 7.83
N PHE A 80 -3.85 16.80 7.73
CA PHE A 80 -5.09 17.12 7.04
C PHE A 80 -5.88 18.27 7.68
N PHE A 81 -5.78 18.47 9.00
CA PHE A 81 -6.51 19.55 9.67
C PHE A 81 -5.90 20.94 9.50
N PHE A 82 -4.71 21.05 8.87
CA PHE A 82 -4.11 22.34 8.59
C PHE A 82 -4.91 23.15 7.56
N PRO A 83 -4.91 24.50 7.64
CA PRO A 83 -5.74 25.35 6.78
C PRO A 83 -5.28 25.39 5.31
N SER A 84 -4.06 24.95 5.01
CA SER A 84 -3.51 24.95 3.65
C SER A 84 -4.11 23.83 2.82
N TRP A 85 -4.76 24.18 1.71
CA TRP A 85 -5.31 23.19 0.77
C TRP A 85 -4.24 22.27 0.19
N LYS A 86 -2.98 22.73 0.08
CA LYS A 86 -1.85 21.92 -0.40
C LYS A 86 -1.47 20.84 0.61
N LEU A 87 -1.43 21.20 1.90
CA LEU A 87 -1.17 20.24 2.97
C LEU A 87 -2.29 19.20 3.07
N LYS A 88 -3.54 19.62 2.85
CA LYS A 88 -4.68 18.69 2.74
C LYS A 88 -4.51 17.70 1.59
N ALA A 89 -4.03 18.16 0.42
CA ALA A 89 -3.78 17.26 -0.71
C ALA A 89 -2.67 16.25 -0.38
N ILE A 90 -1.56 16.72 0.22
CA ILE A 90 -0.47 15.84 0.68
C ILE A 90 -0.99 14.83 1.72
N ALA A 91 -1.75 15.28 2.72
CA ALA A 91 -2.32 14.41 3.75
C ALA A 91 -3.24 13.34 3.16
N VAL A 92 -4.14 13.72 2.23
CA VAL A 92 -5.00 12.77 1.52
C VAL A 92 -4.17 11.81 0.69
N GLY A 93 -3.11 12.28 0.02
CA GLY A 93 -2.17 11.43 -0.72
C GLY A 93 -1.54 10.37 0.17
N CYS A 94 -0.92 10.76 1.28
CA CYS A 94 -0.30 9.83 2.22
C CYS A 94 -1.31 8.84 2.82
N LEU A 95 -2.50 9.32 3.24
CA LEU A 95 -3.53 8.44 3.80
C LEU A 95 -4.07 7.45 2.77
N PHE A 96 -4.29 7.89 1.54
CA PHE A 96 -4.77 7.04 0.47
C PHE A 96 -3.70 6.05 -0.01
N HIS A 97 -2.43 6.44 0.07
CA HIS A 97 -1.30 5.54 -0.15
C HIS A 97 -1.32 4.38 0.86
N LEU A 98 -1.33 4.69 2.17
CA LEU A 98 -1.43 3.67 3.22
C LEU A 98 -2.67 2.77 3.07
N PHE A 99 -3.81 3.36 2.67
CA PHE A 99 -5.01 2.59 2.38
C PHE A 99 -4.80 1.61 1.22
N THR A 100 -4.16 2.06 0.15
CA THR A 100 -3.88 1.23 -1.03
C THR A 100 -2.96 0.06 -0.69
N ASP A 101 -1.93 0.29 0.13
CA ASP A 101 -1.03 -0.79 0.55
C ASP A 101 -1.72 -1.75 1.52
N SER A 102 -2.61 -1.24 2.37
CA SER A 102 -3.43 -2.09 3.24
C SER A 102 -4.34 -3.01 2.43
N VAL A 103 -4.91 -2.52 1.34
CA VAL A 103 -5.70 -3.32 0.38
C VAL A 103 -4.82 -4.39 -0.27
N ASP A 104 -3.60 -4.04 -0.69
CA ASP A 104 -2.66 -4.99 -1.27
C ASP A 104 -2.27 -6.10 -0.28
N CYS A 105 -1.97 -5.74 0.97
CA CYS A 105 -1.72 -6.68 2.06
C CYS A 105 -2.89 -7.65 2.28
N TYR A 106 -4.12 -7.12 2.28
CA TYR A 106 -5.32 -7.93 2.45
C TYR A 106 -5.51 -8.92 1.29
N MET A 107 -5.32 -8.46 0.05
CA MET A 107 -5.35 -9.34 -1.12
C MET A 107 -4.25 -10.41 -1.08
N GLY A 108 -3.05 -10.06 -0.60
CA GLY A 108 -1.96 -11.01 -0.36
C GLY A 108 -2.33 -12.09 0.66
N SER A 109 -2.99 -11.73 1.76
CA SER A 109 -3.47 -12.69 2.77
C SER A 109 -4.46 -13.70 2.19
N ILE A 110 -5.45 -13.22 1.42
CA ILE A 110 -6.45 -14.09 0.76
C ILE A 110 -5.78 -15.09 -0.17
N LYS A 111 -4.76 -14.66 -0.94
CA LYS A 111 -4.00 -15.55 -1.81
C LYS A 111 -3.31 -16.66 -1.02
N LYS A 112 -2.66 -16.32 0.10
CA LYS A 112 -1.97 -17.27 0.96
C LYS A 112 -2.95 -18.31 1.54
N GLU A 113 -4.10 -17.86 2.04
CA GLU A 113 -5.17 -18.73 2.56
C GLU A 113 -5.72 -19.70 1.50
N MET A 114 -5.94 -19.20 0.26
CA MET A 114 -6.41 -20.02 -0.85
C MET A 114 -5.37 -21.08 -1.25
N GLN A 115 -4.07 -20.73 -1.26
CA GLN A 115 -3.00 -21.69 -1.56
C GLN A 115 -2.92 -22.78 -0.50
N THR A 116 -2.92 -22.43 0.79
CA THR A 116 -2.92 -23.39 1.90
C THR A 116 -4.11 -24.34 1.83
N THR A 117 -5.31 -23.81 1.52
CA THR A 117 -6.53 -24.63 1.39
C THR A 117 -6.45 -25.62 0.23
N VAL A 118 -5.92 -25.20 -0.92
CA VAL A 118 -5.76 -26.07 -2.09
C VAL A 118 -4.70 -27.15 -1.85
N LEU A 119 -3.60 -26.81 -1.17
CA LEU A 119 -2.55 -27.75 -0.77
C LEU A 119 -3.09 -28.81 0.21
N SER A 120 -3.82 -28.38 1.24
CA SER A 120 -4.43 -29.30 2.22
C SER A 120 -5.40 -30.31 1.57
N CYS A 121 -6.20 -29.88 0.59
CA CYS A 121 -7.13 -30.77 -0.12
C CYS A 121 -6.48 -31.67 -1.19
N SER A 122 -5.25 -31.36 -1.63
CA SER A 122 -4.56 -32.13 -2.68
C SER A 122 -3.63 -33.22 -2.13
N GLY A 123 -3.47 -33.31 -0.81
CA GLY A 123 -2.67 -34.36 -0.16
C GLY A 123 -1.16 -34.26 -0.41
N LEU A 124 -0.69 -33.14 -0.97
CA LEU A 124 0.75 -32.80 -0.98
C LEU A 124 1.12 -32.21 0.39
N PRO A 125 2.29 -32.57 0.96
CA PRO A 125 2.76 -31.97 2.19
C PRO A 125 2.87 -30.45 2.01
N ASP A 126 2.44 -29.73 3.05
CA ASP A 126 2.45 -28.29 3.09
C ASP A 126 3.88 -27.80 2.81
N LEU A 127 4.05 -26.84 1.89
CA LEU A 127 5.37 -26.21 1.69
C LEU A 127 5.85 -25.46 2.95
N ALA A 128 4.98 -25.35 3.97
CA ALA A 128 5.30 -24.88 5.31
C ALA A 128 6.17 -25.86 6.12
N ASP A 129 6.31 -27.14 5.71
CA ASP A 129 7.23 -28.11 6.34
C ASP A 129 8.66 -28.07 5.76
N ILE A 130 8.92 -27.23 4.75
CA ILE A 130 10.28 -26.88 4.36
C ILE A 130 10.72 -25.74 5.29
N ASP A 131 11.43 -26.10 6.37
CA ASP A 131 12.15 -25.20 7.27
C ASP A 131 12.95 -24.16 6.46
N LEU A 132 12.33 -23.02 6.16
CA LEU A 132 13.05 -21.82 5.78
C LEU A 132 13.58 -21.22 7.08
N PRO A 133 14.90 -20.97 7.18
CA PRO A 133 15.50 -20.47 8.41
C PRO A 133 14.80 -19.17 8.84
N PRO A 134 14.68 -18.91 10.15
CA PRO A 134 14.04 -17.70 10.66
C PRO A 134 14.73 -16.48 10.04
N GLN A 135 13.98 -15.74 9.22
CA GLN A 135 14.41 -14.45 8.69
C GLN A 135 14.60 -13.53 9.91
N ARG A 136 15.86 -13.17 10.14
CA ARG A 136 16.30 -12.27 11.20
C ARG A 136 15.93 -10.83 10.85
#